data_AF-A0A6M4FNQ8-F1
#
_entry.id   AF-A0A6M4FNQ8-F1
#
_cell.length_a   1.000
_cell.length_b   1.000
_cell.length_c   1.000
_cell.angle_alpha   90.00
_cell.angle_beta   90.00
_cell.angle_gamma   90.00
#
_symmetry.space_group_name_H-M   'P 1'
#
loop_
_entity.id
_entity.type
_entity.pdbx_description
1 polymer ?
#
loop_
_entity_poly.entity_id
_entity_poly.type
_entity_poly.pdbx_seq_one_letter_code
_entity_poly.pdbx_strand_id
1 'polypeptide(L)' 'MGKRYQVVQASDVEGGPQPSEHTSFRIKDTEADKIMPGEYETRDLAEDECNDLNAKFD' A
#
# COMPACT_ATOMS: atom_id res chain seq x y z
N MET A 1 -12.44 -1.19 15.53
CA MET A 1 -12.30 -1.71 14.16
C MET A 1 -10.82 -1.70 13.78
N GLY A 2 -10.31 -2.74 13.11
CA GLY A 2 -8.97 -2.72 12.51
C GLY A 2 -9.02 -2.07 11.12
N LYS A 3 -7.91 -1.49 10.65
CA LYS A 3 -7.83 -0.94 9.29
C LYS A 3 -7.76 -2.09 8.27
N ARG A 4 -8.70 -2.13 7.32
CA ARG A 4 -8.79 -3.11 6.22
C ARG A 4 -7.68 -2.96 5.19
N TYR A 5 -7.23 -1.72 4.96
CA TYR A 5 -6.17 -1.42 4.01
C TYR A 5 -4.91 -0.96 4.74
N GLN A 6 -3.74 -1.36 4.25
CA GLN A 6 -2.42 -1.01 4.77
C GLN A 6 -1.45 -0.67 3.64
N VAL A 7 -0.67 0.40 3.81
CA VAL A 7 0.41 0.73 2.87
C VAL A 7 1.61 -0.18 3.08
N VAL A 8 2.13 -0.71 1.98
CA VAL A 8 3.33 -1.55 1.93
C VAL A 8 4.30 -1.00 0.88
N GLN A 9 5.59 -1.23 1.08
CA GLN A 9 6.59 -0.92 0.05
C GLN A 9 6.55 -2.00 -1.04
N ALA A 10 6.62 -1.60 -2.30
CA ALA A 10 6.60 -2.55 -3.42
C ALA A 10 7.77 -3.55 -3.34
N SER A 11 8.93 -3.08 -2.86
CA SER A 11 10.13 -3.89 -2.64
C SER A 11 9.96 -5.00 -1.60
N ASP A 12 9.12 -4.80 -0.58
CA ASP A 12 8.84 -5.81 0.45
C ASP A 12 8.00 -6.98 -0.12
N VAL A 13 7.09 -6.65 -1.06
CA VAL A 13 6.18 -7.63 -1.67
C VAL A 13 6.84 -8.44 -2.78
N GLU A 14 7.71 -7.82 -3.57
CA GLU A 14 8.32 -8.48 -4.75
C GLU A 14 9.57 -9.31 -4.41
N GLY A 15 10.04 -9.30 -3.16
CA GLY A 15 11.09 -10.22 -2.67
C GLY A 15 12.44 -10.12 -3.41
N GLY A 16 12.63 -9.08 -4.22
CA GLY A 16 13.83 -8.84 -5.02
C GLY A 16 14.78 -7.84 -4.34
N PRO A 17 16.10 -7.97 -4.53
CA PRO A 17 17.04 -6.97 -4.07
C PRO A 17 16.79 -5.67 -4.86
N GLN A 18 16.21 -4.65 -4.23
CA GLN A 18 16.02 -3.35 -4.89
C GLN A 18 16.66 -2.22 -4.09
N PRO A 19 17.87 -1.79 -4.50
CA PRO A 19 18.33 -0.43 -4.35
C PRO A 19 18.25 0.24 -5.72
N SER A 20 17.04 0.44 -6.25
CA SER A 20 16.80 1.42 -7.30
C SER A 20 16.14 2.61 -6.63
N GLU A 21 16.67 3.82 -6.86
CA GLU A 21 16.38 5.08 -6.15
C GLU A 21 14.89 5.49 -6.10
N HIS A 22 13.98 4.74 -6.73
CA HIS A 22 12.54 4.92 -6.69
C HIS A 22 11.90 3.87 -5.78
N THR A 23 11.58 4.29 -4.55
CA THR A 23 10.81 3.47 -3.61
C THR A 23 9.33 3.66 -3.89
N SER A 24 8.72 2.75 -4.66
CA SER A 24 7.28 2.77 -4.90
C SER A 24 6.50 2.15 -3.72
N PHE A 25 5.32 2.69 -3.45
CA PHE A 25 4.40 2.22 -2.42
C PHE A 25 3.14 1.66 -3.05
N ARG A 26 2.53 0.68 -2.39
CA ARG A 26 1.29 0.01 -2.80
C ARG A 26 0.36 -0.14 -1.61
N ILE A 27 -0.94 -0.28 -1.87
CA ILE A 27 -1.92 -0.54 -0.81
C ILE A 27 -2.23 -2.03 -0.81
N LYS A 28 -2.12 -2.67 0.34
CA LYS A 28 -2.52 -4.05 0.58
C LYS A 28 -3.86 -4.06 1.31
N ASP A 29 -4.85 -4.74 0.75
CA ASP A 29 -6.05 -5.14 1.47
C ASP A 29 -5.66 -6.31 2.38
N THR A 30 -5.66 -6.07 3.70
CA THR A 30 -5.23 -7.04 4.72
C THR A 30 -6.31 -8.07 5.01
N GLU A 31 -7.59 -7.76 4.74
CA GLU A 31 -8.71 -8.70 4.90
C GLU A 31 -8.75 -9.76 3.79
N ALA A 32 -8.52 -9.36 2.55
CA ALA A 32 -8.47 -10.21 1.36
C ALA A 32 -7.05 -10.68 1.02
N ASP A 33 -6.04 -10.24 1.78
CA ASP A 33 -4.61 -10.49 1.58
C ASP A 33 -4.15 -10.21 0.13
N LYS A 34 -4.60 -9.09 -0.44
CA LYS A 34 -4.38 -8.76 -1.86
C LYS A 34 -3.81 -7.35 -2.04
N ILE A 35 -2.89 -7.19 -2.99
CA ILE A 35 -2.40 -5.88 -3.40
C ILE A 35 -3.44 -5.20 -4.29
N MET A 36 -3.84 -3.99 -3.90
CA MET A 36 -4.73 -3.13 -4.66
C MET A 36 -4.04 -2.61 -5.93
N PRO A 37 -4.78 -2.43 -7.02
CA PRO A 37 -4.25 -1.80 -8.21
C PRO A 37 -3.96 -0.33 -7.92
N GLY A 38 -2.69 0.06 -8.00
CA GLY A 38 -2.23 1.42 -7.71
C GLY A 38 -0.80 1.41 -7.20
N GLU A 39 0.02 2.31 -7.73
CA GLU A 39 1.39 2.54 -7.30
C GLU A 39 1.58 4.01 -7.02
N TYR A 40 2.18 4.31 -5.88
CA TYR A 40 2.38 5.66 -5.39
C TYR A 40 3.87 5.93 -5.30
N GLU A 41 4.29 7.10 -5.78
CA GLU A 41 5.69 7.53 -5.71
C GLU A 41 6.13 7.86 -4.28
N THR A 42 5.18 8.16 -3.38
CA THR A 42 5.46 8.50 -1.98
C THR A 42 4.52 7.80 -1.02
N ARG A 43 4.98 7.63 0.22
CA ARG A 43 4.20 7.02 1.29
C ARG A 43 2.97 7.85 1.65
N ASP A 44 3.11 9.17 1.73
CA ASP A 44 1.99 10.08 2.07
C ASP A 44 0.82 9.93 1.09
N LEU A 45 1.08 9.88 -0.22
CA LEU A 45 0.03 9.66 -1.23
C LEU A 45 -0.67 8.31 -1.06
N ALA A 46 0.11 7.25 -0.77
CA ALA A 46 -0.45 5.93 -0.51
C ALA A 46 -1.26 5.90 0.79
N GLU A 47 -0.80 6.58 1.84
CA GLU A 47 -1.47 6.64 3.15
C GLU A 47 -2.77 7.45 3.09
N ASP A 48 -2.81 8.52 2.31
CA ASP A 48 -4.03 9.31 2.07
C ASP A 48 -5.13 8.46 1.42
N GLU A 49 -4.83 7.83 0.28
CA GLU A 49 -5.78 6.92 -0.39
C GLU A 49 -6.12 5.70 0.50
N CYS A 50 -5.13 5.13 1.19
CA CYS A 50 -5.37 4.02 2.12
C CYS A 50 -6.33 4.43 3.24
N ASN A 51 -6.24 5.66 3.76
CA ASN A 51 -7.16 6.15 4.78
C ASN A 51 -8.56 6.43 4.18
N ASP A 52 -8.65 6.99 2.98
CA ASP A 52 -9.94 7.22 2.29
C ASP A 52 -10.66 5.89 1.99
N LEU A 53 -9.93 4.89 1.52
CA LEU A 53 -10.42 3.53 1.36
C LEU A 53 -10.86 2.92 2.68
N ASN A 54 -10.10 3.07 3.77
CA ASN A 54 -10.54 2.58 5.08
C ASN A 54 -11.82 3.30 5.55
N ALA A 55 -11.92 4.61 5.34
CA ALA A 55 -13.09 5.40 5.73
C ALA A 55 -14.36 5.03 4.94
N LYS A 56 -14.23 4.59 3.68
CA LYS A 56 -15.36 4.10 2.86
C LYS A 56 -15.94 2.76 3.33
N PHE A 57 -15.21 1.99 4.12
CA PHE A 57 -15.59 0.64 4.57
C PHE A 57 -15.88 0.56 6.09
N ASP A 58 -15.74 1.66 6.84
CA ASP A 58 -16.14 1.81 8.26
C ASP A 58 -17.64 2.11 8.40
#